data_AF-P02779-F1
#
_entry.id   AF-P02779-F1
#
_cell.length_a   1.000
_cell.length_b   1.000
_cell.length_c   1.000
_cell.angle_alpha   90.00
_cell.angle_beta   90.00
_cell.angle_gamma   90.00
#
_symmetry.space_group_name_H-M   'P 1'
#
loop_
_entity.id
_entity.type
_entity.pdbx_description
1 polymer ?
#
loop_
_entity_poly.entity_id
_entity_poly.type
_entity_poly.pdbx_seq_one_letter_code
_entity_poly.pdbx_strand_id
1 'polypeptide(L)'
;MKLAITLALVTLALLCSPASAGICPRFAHVIENLLLGTPSSYETSLKEFEPDDTMKDAGMQMKKVLDSLPQTTRENIMKLTEKIVKSPLCM
;
A
#
# COMPACT_ATOMS: atom_id res chain seq x y z
N MET A 1 26.68 -12.09 -32.12
CA MET A 1 26.59 -11.23 -30.91
C MET A 1 25.20 -10.65 -30.67
N LYS A 2 24.50 -10.08 -31.67
CA LYS A 2 23.17 -9.47 -31.45
C LYS A 2 22.11 -10.44 -30.90
N LEU A 3 21.99 -11.65 -31.46
CA LEU A 3 20.99 -12.64 -31.03
C LEU A 3 21.19 -13.12 -29.59
N ALA A 4 22.43 -13.32 -29.14
CA ALA A 4 22.72 -13.75 -27.77
C ALA A 4 22.35 -12.66 -26.74
N ILE A 5 22.58 -11.39 -27.08
CA ILE A 5 22.17 -10.25 -26.23
C ILE A 5 20.65 -10.16 -26.17
N THR A 6 19.96 -10.29 -27.31
CA THR A 6 18.49 -10.27 -27.34
C THR A 6 17.89 -11.43 -26.55
N LEU A 7 18.42 -12.65 -26.69
CA LEU A 7 17.95 -13.80 -25.94
C LEU A 7 18.19 -13.62 -24.44
N ALA A 8 19.37 -13.14 -24.03
CA ALA A 8 19.67 -12.84 -22.63
C ALA A 8 18.75 -11.75 -22.04
N LEU A 9 18.42 -10.71 -22.82
CA LEU A 9 17.49 -9.65 -22.39
C LEU A 9 16.04 -10.16 -22.31
N VAL A 10 15.59 -11.00 -23.25
CA VAL A 10 14.26 -11.60 -23.20
C VAL A 10 14.17 -12.58 -22.02
N THR A 11 15.20 -13.39 -21.79
CA THR A 11 15.28 -14.27 -20.61
C THR A 11 15.33 -13.45 -19.33
N LEU A 12 16.08 -12.35 -19.27
CA LEU A 12 16.08 -11.45 -18.11
C LEU A 12 14.70 -10.79 -17.93
N ALA A 13 14.01 -10.36 -18.98
CA ALA A 13 12.67 -9.79 -18.89
C ALA A 13 11.61 -10.83 -18.49
N LEU A 14 11.76 -12.09 -18.90
CA LEU A 14 10.88 -13.19 -18.51
C LEU A 14 11.19 -13.74 -17.10
N LEU A 15 12.46 -13.72 -16.67
CA LEU A 15 12.89 -14.11 -15.31
C LEU A 15 12.71 -12.97 -14.31
N CYS A 16 12.75 -11.73 -14.77
CA CYS A 16 12.13 -10.59 -14.12
C CYS A 16 10.61 -10.64 -14.38
N SER A 17 9.98 -11.77 -14.03
CA SER A 17 8.64 -11.73 -13.41
C SER A 17 8.65 -10.48 -12.52
N PRO A 18 7.67 -9.56 -12.64
CA PRO A 18 7.71 -8.31 -11.89
C PRO A 18 8.03 -8.67 -10.45
N ALA A 19 9.28 -8.43 -10.05
CA ALA A 19 9.84 -9.03 -8.83
C ALA A 19 8.85 -8.66 -7.77
N SER A 20 8.11 -9.63 -7.22
CA SER A 20 6.83 -9.34 -6.60
C SER A 20 7.06 -8.25 -5.59
N ALA A 21 6.65 -7.05 -6.00
CA ALA A 21 7.00 -5.85 -5.29
C ALA A 21 6.03 -5.92 -4.13
N GLY A 22 6.46 -6.61 -3.07
CA GLY A 22 5.74 -6.67 -1.83
C GLY A 22 5.28 -5.26 -1.48
N ILE A 23 4.16 -5.17 -0.80
CA ILE A 23 3.58 -3.86 -0.53
C ILE A 23 4.63 -2.92 0.04
N CYS A 24 4.73 -1.73 -0.55
CA CYS A 24 5.61 -0.68 -0.06
C CYS A 24 5.44 -0.53 1.45
N PRO A 25 6.48 -0.75 2.28
CA PRO A 25 6.33 -0.71 3.73
C PRO A 25 5.76 0.61 4.24
N ARG A 26 6.08 1.73 3.54
CA ARG A 26 5.52 3.05 3.82
C ARG A 26 4.02 3.12 3.50
N PHE A 27 3.58 2.52 2.41
CA PHE A 27 2.16 2.41 2.10
C PHE A 27 1.41 1.56 3.15
N ALA A 28 1.99 0.42 3.56
CA ALA A 28 1.41 -0.40 4.61
C ALA A 28 1.23 0.40 5.92
N HIS A 29 2.21 1.22 6.28
CA HIS A 29 2.14 2.11 7.44
C HIS A 29 1.06 3.20 7.33
N VAL A 30 0.84 3.74 6.12
CA VAL A 30 -0.28 4.68 5.87
C VAL A 30 -1.63 4.00 6.08
N ILE A 31 -1.81 2.78 5.56
CA ILE A 31 -3.05 2.00 5.72
C ILE A 31 -3.29 1.64 7.19
N GLU A 32 -2.24 1.29 7.92
CA GLU A 32 -2.32 1.05 9.36
C GLU A 32 -2.82 2.27 10.13
N ASN A 33 -2.21 3.43 9.90
CA ASN A 33 -2.65 4.68 10.54
C ASN A 33 -4.06 5.09 10.12
N LEU A 34 -4.44 4.85 8.86
CA LEU A 34 -5.78 5.12 8.36
C LEU A 34 -6.82 4.34 9.17
N LEU A 35 -6.60 3.04 9.37
CA LEU A 35 -7.57 2.16 10.03
C LEU A 35 -7.50 2.22 11.56
N LEU A 36 -6.30 2.28 12.14
CA LEU A 36 -6.09 2.06 13.59
C LEU A 36 -5.40 3.25 14.28
N GLY A 37 -4.77 4.13 13.52
CA GLY A 37 -4.09 5.31 14.05
C GLY A 37 -5.04 6.43 14.46
N THR A 38 -4.46 7.49 15.04
CA THR A 38 -5.15 8.75 15.30
C THR A 38 -5.22 9.59 14.03
N PRO A 39 -6.15 10.57 13.92
CA PRO A 39 -6.13 11.52 12.81
C PRO A 39 -4.76 12.19 12.61
N SER A 40 -4.09 12.59 13.69
CA SER A 40 -2.77 13.24 13.62
C SER A 40 -1.66 12.29 13.14
N SER A 41 -1.67 11.02 13.56
CA SER A 41 -0.65 10.05 13.11
C SER A 41 -0.87 9.66 11.65
N TYR A 42 -2.12 9.57 11.20
CA TYR A 42 -2.45 9.40 9.78
C TYR A 42 -2.05 10.62 8.93
N GLU A 43 -2.38 11.83 9.38
CA GLU A 43 -1.95 13.04 8.66
C GLU A 43 -0.43 13.12 8.54
N THR A 44 0.29 12.71 9.58
CA THR A 44 1.75 12.67 9.57
C THR A 44 2.29 11.63 8.59
N SER A 45 1.69 10.45 8.49
CA SER A 45 2.12 9.43 7.53
C SER A 45 1.86 9.84 6.07
N LEU A 46 0.83 10.65 5.81
CA LEU A 46 0.59 11.22 4.49
C LEU A 46 1.66 12.24 4.06
N LYS A 47 2.20 13.04 4.99
CA LYS A 47 3.19 14.08 4.68
C LYS A 47 4.45 13.54 4.01
N GLU A 48 4.81 12.28 4.23
CA GLU A 48 5.97 11.64 3.60
C GLU A 48 5.86 11.54 2.07
N PHE A 49 4.65 11.66 1.53
CA PHE A 49 4.37 11.57 0.10
C PHE A 49 4.06 12.92 -0.55
N GLU A 50 4.28 14.02 0.19
CA GLU A 50 4.07 15.40 -0.28
C GLU A 50 2.73 15.62 -1.02
N PRO A 51 1.58 15.18 -0.47
CA PRO A 51 0.28 15.41 -1.12
C PRO A 51 -0.08 16.90 -1.10
N ASP A 52 -0.77 17.36 -2.14
CA ASP A 52 -1.39 18.68 -2.12
C ASP A 52 -2.55 18.75 -1.09
N ASP A 53 -3.01 19.98 -0.81
CA ASP A 53 -4.06 20.22 0.19
C ASP A 53 -5.37 19.49 -0.14
N THR A 54 -5.69 19.30 -1.43
CA THR A 54 -6.92 18.61 -1.85
C THR A 54 -6.80 17.11 -1.59
N MET A 55 -5.66 16.50 -1.93
CA MET A 55 -5.39 15.09 -1.65
C MET A 55 -5.37 14.82 -0.14
N LYS A 56 -4.75 15.71 0.63
CA LYS A 56 -4.72 15.63 2.09
C LYS A 56 -6.12 15.72 2.70
N ASP A 57 -6.92 16.70 2.28
CA ASP A 57 -8.30 16.87 2.78
C ASP A 57 -9.17 15.65 2.46
N ALA A 58 -9.09 15.12 1.24
CA ALA A 58 -9.80 13.88 0.86
C ALA A 58 -9.39 12.68 1.74
N GLY A 59 -8.09 12.53 2.02
CA GLY A 59 -7.59 11.52 2.95
C GLY A 59 -8.15 11.70 4.37
N MET A 60 -8.17 12.94 4.87
CA MET A 60 -8.71 13.24 6.20
C MET A 60 -10.22 13.04 6.30
N GLN A 61 -10.98 13.31 5.23
CA GLN A 61 -12.40 12.99 5.15
C GLN A 61 -12.63 11.47 5.23
N MET A 62 -11.85 10.67 4.50
CA MET A 62 -11.90 9.21 4.58
C MET A 62 -11.59 8.72 6.00
N LYS A 63 -10.56 9.28 6.64
CA LYS A 63 -10.20 8.96 8.02
C LYS A 63 -11.36 9.23 8.98
N LYS A 64 -12.06 10.36 8.84
CA LYS A 64 -13.23 10.70 9.66
C LYS A 64 -14.36 9.67 9.51
N VAL A 65 -14.62 9.21 8.28
CA VAL A 65 -15.64 8.17 8.03
C VAL A 65 -15.23 6.86 8.71
N LEU A 66 -14.00 6.41 8.50
CA LEU A 66 -13.50 5.20 9.14
C LEU A 66 -13.53 5.32 10.67
N ASP A 67 -13.24 6.50 11.22
CA ASP A 67 -13.25 6.72 12.67
C ASP A 67 -14.63 6.70 13.32
N SER A 68 -15.69 6.86 12.52
CA SER A 68 -17.07 6.66 12.98
C SER A 68 -17.45 5.18 13.12
N LEU A 69 -16.67 4.26 12.53
CA LEU A 69 -16.94 2.83 12.62
C LEU A 69 -16.50 2.26 13.98
N PRO A 70 -17.16 1.19 14.47
CA PRO A 70 -16.69 0.46 15.64
C PRO A 70 -15.23 0.01 15.49
N GLN A 71 -14.46 0.07 16.58
CA GLN A 71 -13.06 -0.33 16.59
C GLN A 71 -12.86 -1.76 16.06
N THR A 72 -13.73 -2.69 16.45
CA THR A 72 -13.71 -4.09 16.00
C THR A 72 -13.88 -4.21 14.48
N THR A 73 -14.69 -3.34 13.86
CA THR A 73 -14.85 -3.29 12.41
C THR A 73 -13.54 -2.87 11.74
N ARG A 74 -12.87 -1.82 12.25
CA ARG A 74 -11.58 -1.35 11.70
C ARG A 74 -10.48 -2.40 11.84
N GLU A 75 -10.41 -3.09 12.97
CA GLU A 75 -9.48 -4.20 13.20
C GLU A 75 -9.74 -5.39 12.26
N ASN A 76 -11.01 -5.72 12.00
CA ASN A 76 -11.36 -6.79 11.07
C ASN A 76 -11.03 -6.40 9.62
N ILE A 77 -11.18 -5.13 9.24
CA ILE A 77 -10.72 -4.63 7.93
C ILE A 77 -9.19 -4.76 7.84
N MET A 78 -8.45 -4.40 8.89
CA MET A 78 -6.99 -4.57 8.91
C MET A 78 -6.58 -6.03 8.71
N LYS A 79 -7.20 -6.96 9.44
CA LYS A 79 -6.96 -8.41 9.27
C LYS A 79 -7.29 -8.88 7.86
N LEU A 80 -8.37 -8.35 7.26
CA LEU A 80 -8.72 -8.64 5.87
C LEU A 80 -7.63 -8.14 4.90
N THR A 81 -7.17 -6.90 5.09
CA THR A 81 -6.06 -6.34 4.30
C THR A 81 -4.84 -7.24 4.41
N GLU A 82 -4.37 -7.57 5.62
CA GLU A 82 -3.23 -8.47 5.80
C GLU A 82 -3.40 -9.83 5.10
N LYS A 83 -4.61 -10.41 5.18
CA LYS A 83 -4.92 -11.67 4.52
C LYS A 83 -4.81 -11.56 2.99
N ILE A 84 -5.19 -10.42 2.42
CA ILE A 84 -5.03 -10.14 0.99
C ILE A 84 -3.54 -10.01 0.65
N VAL A 85 -2.77 -9.22 1.39
CA VAL A 85 -1.33 -9.00 1.13
C VAL A 85 -0.52 -10.30 1.19
N LYS A 86 -0.84 -11.17 2.15
CA LYS A 86 -0.17 -12.45 2.37
C LYS A 86 -0.65 -13.54 1.40
N SER A 87 -1.62 -13.24 0.53
CA SER A 87 -2.14 -14.20 -0.43
C SER A 87 -1.10 -14.51 -1.52
N PRO A 88 -1.01 -15.77 -2.00
CA PRO A 88 -0.23 -16.11 -3.19
C PRO A 88 -0.64 -15.33 -4.44
N LEU A 89 -1.83 -14.69 -4.44
CA LEU A 89 -2.30 -13.83 -5.53
C LEU A 89 -1.56 -12.47 -5.58
N CYS A 90 -0.87 -12.07 -4.52
CA CYS A 90 -0.08 -10.84 -4.45
C CYS A 90 1.44 -11.11 -4.44
N MET A 91 1.85 -12.38 -4.58
CA MET A 91 3.25 -12.84 -4.57
C MET A 91 3.76 -13.22 -5.95
#